data_AF-X1J1G8-F1
#
_entry.id   AF-X1J1G8-F1
#
_cell.length_a   1.000
_cell.length_b   1.000
_cell.length_c   1.000
_cell.angle_alpha   90.00
_cell.angle_beta   90.00
_cell.angle_gamma   90.00
#
_symmetry.space_group_name_H-M   'P 1'
#
loop_
_entity.id
_entity.type
_entity.pdbx_description
1 polymer ?
#
loop_
_entity_poly.entity_id
_entity_poly.type
_entity_poly.pdbx_seq_one_letter_code
_entity_poly.pdbx_strand_id
1 'polypeptide(L)' 'RKRVIGDVLGLPVEERLEGTAALVSCAILNGANIVRVHDVKEMVRVARMADAIKNAP' A
#
# COMPACT_ATOMS: atom_id res chain seq x y z
N ARG A 1 -4.59 7.12 -6.58
CA ARG A 1 -5.20 6.34 -5.47
C ARG A 1 -6.44 5.61 -6.02
N LYS A 2 -6.56 4.29 -5.86
CA LYS A 2 -7.56 3.47 -6.61
C LYS A 2 -9.00 3.73 -6.14
N ARG A 3 -10.00 3.49 -7.01
CA ARG A 3 -11.44 3.61 -6.71
C ARG A 3 -11.89 2.63 -5.64
N VAL A 4 -11.46 1.37 -5.74
CA VAL A 4 -11.83 0.28 -4.82
C VAL A 4 -11.65 0.63 -3.33
N ILE A 5 -10.64 1.42 -2.98
CA ILE A 5 -10.43 1.87 -1.59
C ILE A 5 -11.59 2.76 -1.13
N GLY A 6 -12.05 3.67 -1.99
CA GLY A 6 -13.21 4.52 -1.69
C GLY A 6 -14.51 3.75 -1.63
N ASP A 7 -14.69 2.74 -2.49
CA ASP A 7 -15.88 1.91 -2.50
C ASP A 7 -15.98 1.06 -1.20
N VAL A 8 -14.85 0.56 -0.69
CA VAL A 8 -14.79 -0.26 0.53
C VAL A 8 -14.86 0.57 1.81
N LEU A 9 -14.18 1.72 1.87
CA LEU A 9 -14.07 2.53 3.09
C LEU A 9 -15.03 3.73 3.14
N GLY A 10 -15.74 4.03 2.05
CA GLY A 10 -16.60 5.21 1.96
C GLY A 10 -15.84 6.54 1.89
N LEU A 11 -14.57 6.53 1.47
CA LEU A 11 -13.68 7.69 1.56
C LEU A 11 -13.46 8.42 0.22
N PRO A 12 -13.35 9.78 0.24
CA PRO A 12 -12.94 10.57 -0.93
C PRO A 12 -11.49 10.25 -1.32
N VAL A 13 -11.07 10.64 -2.53
CA VAL A 13 -9.73 10.27 -3.05
C VAL A 13 -8.58 10.80 -2.17
N GLU A 14 -8.81 11.92 -1.48
CA GLU A 14 -7.82 12.58 -0.61
C GLU A 14 -7.55 11.81 0.69
N GLU A 15 -8.45 10.92 1.09
CA GLU A 15 -8.41 10.15 2.35
C GLU A 15 -8.13 8.66 2.11
N ARG A 16 -7.48 8.29 1.00
CA ARG A 16 -7.20 6.89 0.65
C ARG A 16 -5.77 6.46 0.96
N LEU A 17 -5.08 7.19 1.84
CA LEU A 17 -3.67 6.93 2.12
C LEU A 17 -3.49 5.56 2.80
N GLU A 18 -4.27 5.31 3.85
CA GLU A 18 -4.23 4.10 4.68
C GLU A 18 -4.67 2.88 3.87
N GLY A 19 -5.74 3.01 3.08
CA GLY A 19 -6.18 1.95 2.19
C GLY A 19 -5.19 1.65 1.06
N THR A 20 -4.46 2.66 0.59
CA THR A 20 -3.35 2.46 -0.36
C THR A 20 -2.20 1.72 0.31
N ALA A 21 -1.82 2.10 1.54
CA ALA A 21 -0.80 1.41 2.32
C ALA A 21 -1.15 -0.08 2.52
N ALA A 22 -2.38 -0.37 2.90
CA ALA A 22 -2.86 -1.75 3.09
C ALA A 22 -2.70 -2.60 1.81
N LEU A 23 -3.14 -2.07 0.66
CA LEU A 23 -3.01 -2.77 -0.63
C LEU A 23 -1.55 -2.95 -1.05
N VAL A 24 -0.69 -1.95 -0.82
CA VAL A 24 0.74 -2.03 -1.13
C VAL A 24 1.44 -3.08 -0.28
N SER A 25 1.21 -3.09 1.04
CA SER A 25 1.73 -4.13 1.94
C SER A 25 1.30 -5.51 1.49
N CYS A 26 0.01 -5.70 1.20
CA CYS A 26 -0.50 -6.98 0.72
C CYS A 26 0.19 -7.39 -0.59
N ALA A 27 0.34 -6.48 -1.55
CA ALA A 27 0.98 -6.79 -2.83
C ALA A 27 2.42 -7.29 -2.64
N ILE A 28 3.21 -6.62 -1.81
CA ILE A 28 4.61 -6.96 -1.54
C ILE A 28 4.72 -8.33 -0.86
N LEU A 29 3.93 -8.54 0.20
CA LEU A 29 3.86 -9.82 0.91
C LEU A 29 3.47 -10.97 -0.04
N ASN A 30 2.62 -10.70 -1.04
CA ASN A 30 2.21 -11.66 -2.07
C ASN A 30 3.16 -11.78 -3.29
N GLY A 31 4.35 -11.17 -3.27
CA GLY A 31 5.33 -11.37 -4.34
C GLY A 31 5.56 -10.20 -5.29
N ALA A 32 4.86 -9.08 -5.15
CA ALA A 32 5.07 -7.95 -6.04
C ALA A 32 6.47 -7.35 -5.89
N ASN A 33 7.21 -7.23 -7.00
CA ASN A 33 8.52 -6.57 -7.03
C ASN A 33 8.42 -5.07 -7.32
N ILE A 34 7.32 -4.60 -7.90
CA ILE A 34 7.11 -3.19 -8.27
C ILE A 34 5.70 -2.77 -7.85
N VAL A 35 5.59 -1.63 -7.18
CA VAL A 35 4.32 -0.97 -6.85
C VAL A 35 4.33 0.47 -7.37
N ARG A 36 3.27 0.85 -8.10
CA ARG A 36 3.07 2.23 -8.57
C ARG A 36 2.16 2.99 -7.62
N VAL A 37 2.67 4.06 -7.04
CA VAL A 37 2.00 4.86 -6.02
C VAL A 37 1.99 6.35 -6.39
N HIS A 38 1.14 7.13 -5.71
CA HIS A 38 1.09 8.60 -5.85
C HIS A 38 1.87 9.24 -4.70
N ASP A 39 1.68 8.70 -3.48
CA ASP A 39 2.28 9.15 -2.23
C ASP A 39 3.62 8.43 -1.95
N VAL A 40 4.68 8.82 -2.66
CA VAL A 40 5.96 8.09 -2.65
C VAL A 40 6.59 8.05 -1.26
N LYS A 41 6.58 9.18 -0.52
CA LYS A 41 7.25 9.31 0.78
C LYS A 41 6.70 8.30 1.80
N GLU A 42 5.39 8.17 1.87
CA GLU A 42 4.68 7.28 2.78
C GLU A 42 4.85 5.82 2.34
N MET A 43 4.68 5.53 1.04
CA MET A 43 4.70 4.17 0.53
C MET A 43 6.10 3.53 0.53
N VAL A 44 7.18 4.32 0.47
CA VAL A 44 8.54 3.79 0.69
C VAL A 44 8.68 3.20 2.10
N ARG A 45 8.09 3.83 3.12
CA ARG A 45 8.13 3.32 4.51
C ARG A 45 7.34 2.02 4.63
N VAL A 46 6.15 1.98 4.03
CA VAL A 46 5.29 0.79 3.96
C VAL A 46 6.02 -0.35 3.27
N ALA A 47 6.63 -0.10 2.11
CA ALA A 47 7.35 -1.11 1.34
C ALA A 47 8.53 -1.71 2.12
N ARG A 48 9.36 -0.86 2.72
CA ARG A 48 10.49 -1.31 3.55
C ARG A 48 10.05 -2.20 4.71
N MET A 49 8.96 -1.83 5.38
CA MET A 49 8.43 -2.62 6.48
C MET A 49 7.84 -3.96 5.99
N ALA A 50 7.09 -3.94 4.88
CA ALA A 50 6.52 -5.15 4.29
C ALA A 50 7.61 -6.13 3.81
N ASP A 51 8.68 -5.63 3.19
CA ASP A 51 9.84 -6.44 2.81
C ASP A 51 10.54 -7.04 4.03
N ALA A 52 10.72 -6.27 5.10
CA ALA A 52 11.32 -6.78 6.35
C ALA A 52 10.46 -7.90 6.97
N ILE A 53 9.14 -7.77 6.95
CA ILE A 53 8.21 -8.81 7.42
C ILE A 53 8.32 -10.07 6.54
N LYS A 54 8.30 -9.89 5.22
CA LYS A 54 8.33 -11.01 4.27
C LYS A 54 9.61 -11.84 4.35
N ASN A 55 10.74 -11.17 4.60
CA ASN A 55 12.05 -11.78 4.66
C ASN A 55 12.51 -12.10 6.09
N ALA A 56 11.64 -11.92 7.09
CA ALA A 56 11.95 -12.33 8.46
C ALA A 56 12.14 -13.86 8.51
N PRO A 57 13.14 -14.35 9.25
CA PRO A 57 13.43 -15.79 9.37
C PRO A 57 12.34 -16.56 10.10
#